data_AF-A0A7C3V6B6-F1
#
_entry.id   AF-A0A7C3V6B6-F1
#
_cell.length_a   1.000
_cell.length_b   1.000
_cell.length_c   1.000
_cell.angle_alpha   90.00
_cell.angle_beta   90.00
_cell.angle_gamma   90.00
#
_symmetry.space_group_name_H-M   'P 1'
#
loop_
_entity.id
_entity.type
_entity.pdbx_description
1 polymer ?
#
loop_
_entity_poly.entity_id
_entity_poly.type
_entity_poly.pdbx_seq_one_letter_code
_entity_poly.pdbx_strand_id
1 'polypeptide(L)'
;MSEPEPVCGISQREFYDTLVSYGVPGNDASLIGYGALKKKSFTWQNDEPVSEEAIASTNAYLQRLNAGIKVSIYPGKWGKVVWEVTVIR
;
A
#
# COMPACT_ATOMS: atom_id res chain seq x y z
N MET A 1 -3.42 26.03 3.77
CA MET A 1 -3.33 24.69 3.14
C MET A 1 -4.28 23.79 3.89
N SER A 2 -5.27 23.22 3.22
CA SER A 2 -6.20 22.26 3.87
C SER A 2 -5.44 20.99 4.24
N GLU A 3 -5.84 20.35 5.34
CA GLU A 3 -5.29 19.05 5.72
C GLU A 3 -5.60 18.01 4.64
N PRO A 4 -4.69 17.05 4.40
CA PRO A 4 -4.90 16.03 3.39
C PRO A 4 -6.03 15.08 3.80
N GLU A 5 -6.80 14.61 2.82
CA GLU A 5 -7.97 13.73 3.05
C GLU A 5 -7.57 12.44 3.79
N PRO A 6 -8.34 11.99 4.81
CA PRO A 6 -8.05 10.77 5.53
C PRO A 6 -8.21 9.52 4.65
N VAL A 7 -7.37 8.50 4.88
CA VAL A 7 -7.45 7.20 4.21
C VAL A 7 -8.32 6.28 5.06
N CYS A 8 -9.49 5.90 4.57
CA CYS A 8 -10.39 4.96 5.28
C CYS A 8 -10.70 5.37 6.73
N GLY A 9 -10.85 6.67 6.99
CA GLY A 9 -11.18 7.19 8.32
C GLY A 9 -10.00 7.42 9.26
N ILE A 10 -8.76 7.16 8.81
CA ILE A 10 -7.54 7.47 9.57
C ILE A 10 -6.67 8.51 8.85
N SER A 11 -5.78 9.18 9.59
CA SER A 11 -4.90 10.19 8.99
C SER A 11 -3.93 9.55 7.97
N GLN A 12 -3.54 10.30 6.93
CA GLN A 12 -2.56 9.80 5.96
C GLN A 12 -1.23 9.44 6.62
N ARG A 13 -0.84 10.20 7.65
CA ARG A 13 0.38 9.95 8.42
C ARG A 13 0.30 8.64 9.19
N GLU A 14 -0.79 8.41 9.91
CA GLU A 14 -0.99 7.16 10.66
C GLU A 14 -1.02 5.94 9.74
N PHE A 15 -1.68 6.05 8.58
CA PHE A 15 -1.68 5.01 7.56
C PHE A 15 -0.25 4.71 7.07
N TYR A 16 0.51 5.76 6.73
CA TYR A 16 1.89 5.65 6.28
C TYR A 16 2.80 5.01 7.35
N ASP A 17 2.78 5.56 8.57
CA ASP A 17 3.61 5.08 9.68
C ASP A 17 3.32 3.61 10.01
N THR A 18 2.05 3.20 9.90
CA THR A 18 1.64 1.80 10.07
C THR A 18 2.25 0.88 9.01
N LEU A 19 2.17 1.24 7.73
CA LEU A 19 2.74 0.40 6.66
C LEU A 19 4.27 0.31 6.74
N VAL A 20 4.93 1.43 7.02
CA VAL A 20 6.38 1.46 7.23
C VAL A 20 6.78 0.58 8.42
N SER A 21 5.99 0.55 9.49
CA SER A 21 6.24 -0.33 10.65
C SER A 21 6.17 -1.83 10.31
N TYR A 22 5.46 -2.20 9.23
CA TYR A 22 5.43 -3.57 8.72
C TYR A 22 6.63 -3.90 7.82
N GLY A 23 7.47 -2.93 7.49
CA GLY A 23 8.60 -3.10 6.56
C GLY A 23 8.27 -2.76 5.10
N VAL A 24 7.19 -2.02 4.84
CA VAL A 24 6.90 -1.50 3.50
C VAL A 24 7.76 -0.25 3.24
N PRO A 25 8.46 -0.15 2.09
CA PRO A 25 9.19 1.06 1.73
C PRO A 25 8.31 2.31 1.71
N GLY A 26 8.85 3.47 2.09
CA GLY A 26 8.06 4.69 2.26
C GLY A 26 7.33 5.15 0.98
N ASN A 27 7.99 5.02 -0.17
CA ASN A 27 7.37 5.33 -1.46
C ASN A 27 6.18 4.40 -1.76
N ASP A 28 6.34 3.11 -1.48
CA ASP A 28 5.31 2.09 -1.70
C ASP A 28 4.13 2.28 -0.74
N ALA A 29 4.40 2.59 0.53
CA ALA A 29 3.37 2.91 1.52
C ALA A 29 2.51 4.11 1.10
N SER A 30 3.15 5.15 0.56
CA SER A 30 2.46 6.36 0.06
C SER A 30 1.55 6.03 -1.14
N LEU A 31 2.03 5.20 -2.07
CA LEU A 31 1.25 4.76 -3.23
C LEU A 31 0.07 3.89 -2.81
N ILE A 32 0.25 2.93 -1.90
CA ILE A 32 -0.84 2.11 -1.37
C ILE A 32 -1.91 3.01 -0.72
N GLY A 33 -1.50 4.02 0.06
CA GLY A 33 -2.42 5.01 0.65
C GLY A 33 -3.21 5.77 -0.40
N TYR A 34 -2.56 6.19 -1.50
CA TYR A 34 -3.25 6.81 -2.64
C TYR A 34 -4.28 5.88 -3.28
N GLY A 35 -3.95 4.59 -3.46
CA GLY A 35 -4.86 3.58 -3.99
C GLY A 35 -6.08 3.35 -3.11
N ALA A 36 -5.88 3.28 -1.79
CA ALA A 36 -6.96 3.13 -0.82
C ALA A 36 -7.88 4.38 -0.80
N LEU A 37 -7.30 5.57 -0.85
CA LEU A 37 -8.02 6.84 -0.86
C LEU A 37 -8.85 7.02 -2.14
N LYS A 38 -8.24 6.76 -3.30
CA LYS A 38 -8.88 7.00 -4.61
C LYS A 38 -9.63 5.79 -5.16
N LYS A 39 -9.63 4.65 -4.45
CA LYS A 39 -10.26 3.39 -4.86
C LYS A 39 -9.90 3.04 -6.31
N LYS A 40 -8.61 3.05 -6.62
CA LYS A 40 -8.09 2.88 -7.98
C LYS A 40 -7.06 1.76 -8.04
N SER A 41 -7.19 0.91 -9.06
CA SER A 41 -6.19 -0.11 -9.38
C SER A 41 -5.06 0.49 -10.21
N PHE A 42 -3.82 0.14 -9.89
CA PHE A 42 -2.63 0.51 -10.67
C PHE A 42 -1.43 -0.33 -10.25
N THR A 43 -0.38 -0.27 -11.07
CA THR A 43 0.87 -0.99 -10.85
C THR A 43 2.06 -0.05 -10.92
N TRP A 44 3.15 -0.42 -10.25
CA TRP A 44 4.44 0.25 -10.34
C TRP A 44 5.58 -0.74 -10.08
N GLN A 45 6.81 -0.29 -10.24
CA GLN A 45 8.00 -1.10 -9.95
C GLN A 45 8.89 -0.37 -8.95
N ASN A 46 9.44 -1.13 -8.01
CA ASN A 46 10.46 -0.66 -7.08
C ASN A 46 11.60 -1.71 -6.99
N ASP A 47 12.80 -1.29 -6.64
CA ASP A 47 13.96 -2.16 -6.38
C ASP A 47 14.23 -2.36 -4.89
N GLU A 48 13.52 -1.63 -4.02
CA GLU A 48 13.58 -1.85 -2.58
C GLU A 48 12.98 -3.21 -2.20
N PRO A 49 13.69 -4.02 -1.39
CA PRO A 49 13.21 -5.32 -0.96
C PRO A 49 12.04 -5.16 0.02
N VAL A 50 11.12 -6.12 -0.01
CA VAL A 50 10.00 -6.21 0.92
C VAL A 50 9.71 -7.68 1.24
N SER A 51 9.41 -7.99 2.50
CA SER A 51 9.18 -9.36 2.94
C SER A 51 7.73 -9.80 2.70
N GLU A 52 7.49 -11.10 2.58
CA GLU A 52 6.14 -11.64 2.45
C GLU A 52 5.27 -11.32 3.68
N GLU A 53 5.86 -11.27 4.87
CA GLU A 53 5.20 -10.90 6.12
C GLU A 53 4.71 -9.45 6.10
N ALA A 54 5.48 -8.53 5.51
CA ALA A 54 5.08 -7.14 5.35
C ALA A 54 3.83 -7.01 4.47
N ILE A 55 3.76 -7.81 3.40
CA ILE A 55 2.61 -7.83 2.47
C ILE A 55 1.40 -8.49 3.10
N ALA A 56 1.59 -9.57 3.85
CA ALA A 56 0.51 -10.21 4.61
C ALA A 56 -0.07 -9.23 5.65
N SER A 57 0.79 -8.55 6.41
CA SER A 57 0.39 -7.56 7.42
C SER A 57 -0.34 -6.36 6.79
N THR A 58 0.16 -5.87 5.66
CA THR A 58 -0.47 -4.79 4.89
C THR A 58 -1.87 -5.18 4.43
N ASN A 59 -2.03 -6.34 3.82
CA ASN A 59 -3.35 -6.80 3.36
C ASN A 59 -4.32 -7.05 4.52
N ALA A 60 -3.86 -7.61 5.64
CA ALA A 60 -4.68 -7.76 6.83
C ALA A 60 -5.14 -6.41 7.38
N TYR A 61 -4.27 -5.41 7.37
CA TYR A 61 -4.60 -4.05 7.79
C TYR A 61 -5.62 -3.38 6.86
N LEU A 62 -5.41 -3.46 5.54
CA LEU A 62 -6.35 -2.96 4.52
C LEU A 62 -7.73 -3.62 4.65
N GLN A 63 -7.77 -4.91 4.94
CA GLN A 63 -9.02 -5.63 5.18
C GLN A 63 -9.72 -5.12 6.46
N ARG A 64 -8.99 -4.94 7.56
CA ARG A 64 -9.55 -4.39 8.82
C ARG A 64 -10.14 -2.99 8.64
N LEU A 65 -9.52 -2.16 7.81
CA LEU A 65 -10.00 -0.82 7.46
C LEU A 65 -11.14 -0.82 6.44
N ASN A 66 -11.55 -1.98 5.93
CA ASN A 66 -12.47 -2.09 4.80
C ASN A 66 -12.04 -1.20 3.61
N ALA A 67 -10.73 -1.22 3.32
CA ALA A 67 -10.13 -0.31 2.34
C ALA A 67 -10.54 -0.61 0.89
N GLY A 68 -11.27 -1.70 0.62
CA GLY A 68 -11.77 -2.04 -0.72
C GLY A 68 -10.67 -2.24 -1.76
N ILE A 69 -9.44 -2.49 -1.32
CA ILE A 69 -8.28 -2.75 -2.17
C ILE A 69 -7.46 -3.92 -1.59
N LYS A 70 -6.71 -4.60 -2.47
CA LYS A 70 -5.69 -5.59 -2.14
C LYS A 70 -4.36 -5.16 -2.76
N VAL A 71 -3.26 -5.52 -2.09
CA VAL A 71 -1.91 -5.36 -2.62
C VAL A 71 -1.32 -6.72 -2.96
N SER A 72 -0.70 -6.82 -4.14
CA SER A 72 0.04 -7.99 -4.61
C SER A 72 1.44 -7.57 -5.08
N ILE A 73 2.39 -8.50 -5.00
CA ILE A 73 3.75 -8.32 -5.53
C ILE A 73 4.11 -9.48 -6.44
N TYR A 74 4.79 -9.15 -7.54
CA TYR A 74 5.29 -10.12 -8.50
C TYR A 74 6.78 -9.89 -8.77
N PRO A 75 7.55 -10.95 -9.06
CA PRO A 75 8.93 -10.79 -9.51
C PRO A 75 8.96 -10.01 -10.83
N GLY A 76 9.73 -8.92 -10.86
CA GLY A 76 10.01 -8.14 -12.05
C GLY A 76 11.32 -8.53 -12.73
N LYS A 77 11.77 -7.71 -13.68
CA LYS A 77 13.09 -7.85 -14.31
C LYS A 77 14.13 -7.03 -13.55
N TRP A 78 15.41 -7.43 -13.68
CA TRP A 78 16.56 -6.69 -13.16
C TRP A 78 16.52 -6.46 -11.64
N GLY A 79 16.08 -7.46 -10.87
CA GLY A 79 16.03 -7.38 -9.41
C GLY A 79 14.90 -6.51 -8.86
N LYS A 80 14.01 -6.00 -9.72
CA LYS A 80 12.83 -5.22 -9.30
C LYS A 80 11.67 -6.12 -8.94
N VAL A 81 10.77 -5.58 -8.14
CA VAL A 81 9.45 -6.14 -7.90
C VAL A 81 8.37 -5.28 -8.55
N VAL A 82 7.31 -5.93 -9.03
CA VAL A 82 6.10 -5.26 -9.53
C VAL A 82 5.09 -5.24 -8.41
N TRP A 83 4.69 -4.05 -7.99
CA TRP A 83 3.60 -3.84 -7.07
C TRP A 83 2.30 -3.66 -7.84
N GLU A 84 1.22 -4.22 -7.30
CA GLU A 84 -0.13 -4.06 -7.82
C GLU A 84 -1.09 -3.72 -6.69
N VAL A 85 -1.85 -2.64 -6.86
CA VAL A 85 -3.06 -2.36 -6.10
C VAL A 85 -4.26 -2.76 -6.95
N THR A 86 -5.14 -3.60 -6.41
CA THR A 86 -6.38 -4.04 -7.07
C THR A 86 -7.57 -3.64 -6.23
N VAL A 87 -8.53 -2.92 -6.82
CA VAL A 87 -9.84 -2.67 -6.19
C VAL A 87 -10.62 -3.98 -6.11
N ILE A 88 -11.09 -4.30 -4.91
CA ILE A 88 -11.93 -5.47 -4.64
C ILE A 88 -13.39 -5.00 -4.61
N ARG A 89 -14.24 -5.63 -5.43
CA ARG A 89 -15.69 -5.36 -5.47
C ARG A 89 -16.43 -6.13 -4.39
#